data_AF-A0A315VH59-F1
#
_entry.id   AF-A0A315VH59-F1
#
_cell.length_a   1.000
_cell.length_b   1.000
_cell.length_c   1.000
_cell.angle_alpha   90.00
_cell.angle_beta   90.00
_cell.angle_gamma   90.00
#
_symmetry.space_group_name_H-M   'P 1'
#
loop_
_entity.id
_entity.type
_entity.pdbx_description
1 polymer ?
#
loop_
_entity_poly.entity_id
_entity_poly.type
_entity_poly.pdbx_seq_one_letter_code
_entity_poly.pdbx_strand_id
1 'polypeptide(L)'
;NTPLDCPAGWTWYKGRCFVFVKDKRRWIIAENTCLAFDGNLASFHNIDGYNFIRQLIYNTAKQHTPTWVGGHDSTQEGTWMWSDGSKFVFHNWGTNEPNNIRGMEHCMVINLE
;
A
#
# COMPACT_ATOMS: atom_id res chain seq x y z
N ASN A 1 9.19 -7.54 19.19
CA ASN A 1 9.39 -6.75 17.95
C ASN A 1 9.63 -5.30 18.32
N THR A 2 10.88 -4.87 18.28
CA THR A 2 11.32 -3.50 18.60
C THR A 2 11.87 -2.83 17.33
N PRO A 3 12.06 -1.50 17.31
CA PRO A 3 12.54 -0.78 16.12
C PRO A 3 13.89 -1.26 15.54
N LEU A 4 14.69 -2.02 16.30
CA LEU A 4 15.95 -2.63 15.84
C LEU A 4 15.78 -3.82 14.87
N ASP A 5 14.56 -4.32 14.68
CA ASP A 5 14.33 -5.55 13.90
C ASP A 5 14.15 -5.30 12.39
N CYS A 6 14.14 -4.04 11.93
CA CYS A 6 13.98 -3.73 10.51
C CYS A 6 15.30 -3.68 9.75
N PRO A 7 15.35 -4.16 8.48
CA PRO A 7 16.53 -4.01 7.64
C PRO A 7 16.92 -2.53 7.46
N ALA A 8 18.19 -2.27 7.15
CA ALA A 8 18.67 -0.91 6.94
C ALA A 8 17.85 -0.19 5.84
N GLY A 9 17.41 1.03 6.13
CA GLY A 9 16.56 1.83 5.23
C GLY A 9 15.06 1.59 5.35
N TRP A 10 14.63 0.64 6.19
CA TRP A 10 13.22 0.38 6.47
C TRP A 10 12.76 1.11 7.74
N THR A 11 11.49 1.46 7.78
CA THR A 11 10.85 2.12 8.92
C THR A 11 9.95 1.13 9.66
N TRP A 12 10.21 0.96 10.95
CA TRP A 12 9.37 0.14 11.82
C TRP A 12 8.06 0.84 12.15
N TYR A 13 6.95 0.10 12.09
CA TYR A 13 5.65 0.55 12.59
C TYR A 13 4.79 -0.62 13.05
N LYS A 14 4.38 -0.61 14.33
CA LYS A 14 3.48 -1.60 14.95
C LYS A 14 3.85 -3.06 14.63
N GLY A 15 5.13 -3.39 14.67
CA GLY A 15 5.63 -4.75 14.48
C GLY A 15 5.84 -5.18 13.02
N ARG A 16 5.71 -4.25 12.06
CA ARG A 16 6.00 -4.45 10.63
C ARG A 16 7.07 -3.46 10.16
N CYS A 17 7.79 -3.80 9.10
CA CYS A 17 8.77 -2.93 8.47
C CYS A 17 8.24 -2.43 7.13
N PHE A 18 8.43 -1.15 6.83
CA PHE A 18 7.96 -0.51 5.61
C PHE A 18 9.08 0.25 4.92
N VAL A 19 9.10 0.21 3.60
CA VAL A 19 10.01 1.03 2.77
C VAL A 19 9.23 1.62 1.60
N PHE A 20 9.54 2.86 1.24
CA PHE A 20 9.00 3.47 0.03
C PHE A 20 9.97 3.25 -1.14
N VAL A 21 9.54 2.50 -2.14
CA VAL A 21 10.28 2.29 -3.38
C VAL A 21 9.87 3.38 -4.38
N LYS A 22 10.82 4.25 -4.76
CA LYS A 22 10.56 5.42 -5.62
C LYS A 22 10.29 5.07 -7.09
N ASP A 23 10.70 3.88 -7.51
CA ASP A 23 10.61 3.44 -8.90
C ASP A 23 9.15 3.25 -9.33
N LYS A 24 8.73 3.99 -10.37
CA LYS A 24 7.41 3.82 -10.97
C LYS A 24 7.35 2.53 -11.78
N ARG A 25 6.41 1.66 -11.43
CA ARG A 25 6.19 0.34 -12.06
C ARG A 25 4.69 0.07 -12.20
N ARG A 26 4.33 -0.92 -13.03
CA ARG A 26 2.98 -1.52 -13.01
C ARG A 26 2.77 -2.24 -11.68
N TRP A 27 1.53 -2.29 -11.17
CA TRP A 27 1.22 -2.87 -9.85
C TRP A 27 1.83 -4.27 -9.65
N ILE A 28 1.66 -5.18 -10.62
CA ILE A 28 2.22 -6.54 -10.55
C ILE A 28 3.76 -6.58 -10.46
N ILE A 29 4.43 -5.62 -11.11
CA ILE A 29 5.89 -5.52 -11.06
C ILE A 29 6.33 -4.93 -9.71
N ALA A 30 5.53 -4.01 -9.14
CA ALA A 30 5.78 -3.47 -7.81
C ALA A 30 5.59 -4.56 -6.73
N GLU A 31 4.53 -5.37 -6.81
CA GLU A 31 4.33 -6.53 -5.93
C GLU A 31 5.48 -7.52 -6.03
N ASN A 32 5.89 -7.92 -7.24
CA ASN A 32 7.05 -8.80 -7.42
C ASN A 32 8.35 -8.21 -6.86
N THR A 33 8.50 -6.89 -6.88
CA THR A 33 9.65 -6.22 -6.25
C THR A 33 9.59 -6.35 -4.72
N CYS A 34 8.42 -6.18 -4.12
CA CYS A 34 8.23 -6.37 -2.69
C CYS A 34 8.41 -7.83 -2.26
N LEU A 35 7.95 -8.79 -3.08
CA LEU A 35 8.17 -10.22 -2.86
C LEU A 35 9.67 -10.57 -2.87
N ALA A 36 10.46 -9.91 -3.71
CA ALA A 36 11.92 -10.07 -3.72
C ALA A 36 12.61 -9.49 -2.46
N PHE A 37 11.89 -8.73 -1.63
CA PHE A 37 12.33 -8.26 -0.31
C PHE A 37 11.75 -9.10 0.84
N ASP A 38 11.23 -10.30 0.56
CA ASP A 38 10.50 -11.13 1.52
C ASP A 38 9.30 -10.41 2.15
N GLY A 39 8.66 -9.52 1.38
CA GLY A 39 7.48 -8.76 1.79
C GLY A 39 6.42 -8.66 0.70
N ASN A 40 5.50 -7.72 0.85
CA ASN A 40 4.41 -7.45 -0.10
C ASN A 40 4.22 -5.95 -0.25
N LEU A 41 3.47 -5.50 -1.26
CA LEU A 41 2.96 -4.14 -1.25
C LEU A 41 2.18 -3.89 0.06
N ALA A 42 2.34 -2.68 0.61
CA ALA A 42 1.87 -2.38 1.94
C ALA A 42 0.34 -2.51 2.05
N SER A 43 -0.13 -3.09 3.14
CA SER A 43 -1.53 -3.07 3.56
C SER A 43 -1.73 -2.13 4.74
N PHE A 44 -2.96 -1.65 4.92
CA PHE A 44 -3.37 -0.90 6.11
C PHE A 44 -4.77 -1.32 6.56
N HIS A 45 -5.00 -1.25 7.88
CA HIS A 45 -6.22 -1.80 8.50
C HIS A 45 -6.98 -0.79 9.37
N ASN A 46 -6.53 0.46 9.37
CA ASN A 46 -7.13 1.58 10.08
C ASN A 46 -6.52 2.90 9.58
N ILE A 47 -7.11 4.01 10.02
CA ILE A 47 -6.69 5.35 9.64
C ILE A 47 -5.25 5.67 10.08
N ASP A 48 -4.79 5.14 11.22
CA ASP A 48 -3.42 5.37 11.69
C ASP A 48 -2.39 4.73 10.76
N GLY A 49 -2.64 3.49 10.31
CA GLY A 49 -1.78 2.78 9.37
C GLY A 49 -1.73 3.47 8.01
N TYR A 50 -2.89 3.93 7.52
CA TYR A 50 -2.98 4.72 6.30
C TYR A 50 -2.17 6.02 6.41
N ASN A 51 -2.37 6.80 7.47
CA ASN A 51 -1.65 8.05 7.69
C ASN A 51 -0.14 7.83 7.88
N PHE A 52 0.26 6.76 8.57
CA PHE A 52 1.67 6.38 8.70
C PHE A 52 2.32 6.15 7.33
N ILE A 53 1.69 5.35 6.44
CA ILE A 53 2.22 5.08 5.10
C ILE A 53 2.34 6.38 4.29
N ARG A 54 1.31 7.25 4.35
CA ARG A 54 1.35 8.57 3.68
C ARG A 54 2.50 9.44 4.19
N GLN A 55 2.74 9.46 5.51
CA GLN A 55 3.82 10.21 6.12
C GLN A 55 5.19 9.64 5.73
N LEU A 56 5.34 8.32 5.67
CA LEU A 56 6.58 7.66 5.21
C LEU A 56 6.93 8.08 3.77
N ILE A 57 5.93 8.08 2.88
CA ILE A 57 6.08 8.53 1.49
C ILE A 57 6.49 10.01 1.47
N TYR A 58 5.77 10.88 2.17
CA TYR A 58 6.08 12.31 2.23
C TYR A 58 7.50 12.57 2.77
N ASN A 59 7.90 11.89 3.85
CA ASN A 59 9.21 12.07 4.45
C ASN A 59 10.35 11.69 3.49
N THR A 60 10.11 10.70 2.63
CA THR A 60 11.12 10.12 1.71
C THR A 60 11.12 10.79 0.33
N ALA A 61 9.95 11.17 -0.17
CA ALA A 61 9.73 11.79 -1.48
C ALA A 61 9.62 13.32 -1.43
N LYS A 62 9.43 13.90 -0.24
CA LYS A 62 9.14 15.32 0.01
C LYS A 62 7.84 15.84 -0.63
N GLN A 63 6.92 14.92 -0.97
CA GLN A 63 5.59 15.22 -1.50
C GLN A 63 4.66 13.99 -1.35
N HIS A 64 3.35 14.19 -1.44
CA HIS A 64 2.37 13.10 -1.51
C HIS A 64 2.37 12.50 -2.92
N THR A 65 3.20 11.49 -3.13
CA THR A 65 3.33 10.84 -4.44
C THR A 65 2.25 9.76 -4.60
N PRO A 66 1.51 9.72 -5.73
CA PRO A 66 0.64 8.60 -6.07
C PRO A 66 1.42 7.28 -5.99
N THR A 67 0.99 6.38 -5.12
CA THR A 67 1.77 5.20 -4.75
C THR A 67 0.89 3.96 -4.70
N TRP A 68 1.36 2.87 -5.31
CA TRP A 68 0.71 1.56 -5.21
C TRP A 68 0.76 1.03 -3.78
N VAL A 69 -0.36 0.46 -3.34
CA VAL A 69 -0.46 -0.35 -2.12
C VAL A 69 -1.03 -1.72 -2.50
N GLY A 70 -1.03 -2.67 -1.56
CA GLY A 70 -1.35 -4.07 -1.86
C GLY A 70 -2.82 -4.35 -2.15
N GLY A 71 -3.69 -3.32 -2.16
CA GLY A 71 -5.11 -3.48 -2.38
C GLY A 71 -5.38 -3.84 -3.84
N HIS A 72 -6.17 -4.88 -4.09
CA HIS A 72 -6.64 -5.22 -5.43
C HIS A 72 -7.98 -5.95 -5.39
N ASP A 73 -8.75 -5.91 -6.47
CA ASP A 73 -9.98 -6.71 -6.64
C ASP A 73 -9.97 -7.54 -7.94
N SER A 74 -8.79 -7.68 -8.56
CA SER A 74 -8.58 -8.40 -9.82
C SER A 74 -9.05 -9.86 -9.83
N THR A 75 -9.21 -10.48 -8.66
CA THR A 75 -9.75 -11.84 -8.53
C THR A 75 -11.26 -11.88 -8.73
N GLN A 76 -11.96 -10.88 -8.20
CA GLN A 76 -13.41 -10.74 -8.28
C GLN A 76 -13.76 -9.26 -8.08
N GLU A 77 -14.21 -8.63 -9.17
CA GLU A 77 -14.64 -7.23 -9.18
C GLU A 77 -15.56 -6.89 -7.99
N GLY A 78 -15.27 -5.78 -7.30
CA GLY A 78 -16.01 -5.34 -6.11
C GLY A 78 -15.63 -6.07 -4.82
N THR A 79 -14.75 -7.07 -4.87
CA THR A 79 -14.23 -7.80 -3.70
C THR A 79 -12.74 -7.49 -3.51
N TRP A 80 -12.46 -6.44 -2.73
CA TRP A 80 -11.10 -6.01 -2.45
C TRP A 80 -10.37 -6.92 -1.45
N MET A 81 -9.10 -7.18 -1.75
CA MET A 81 -8.18 -7.99 -0.97
C MET A 81 -6.82 -7.28 -0.83
N TRP A 82 -6.07 -7.65 0.20
CA TRP A 82 -4.65 -7.27 0.31
C TRP A 82 -3.77 -8.39 -0.25
N SER A 83 -2.75 -8.03 -1.05
CA SER A 83 -1.79 -8.99 -1.63
C SER A 83 -0.98 -9.75 -0.58
N ASP A 84 -0.83 -9.19 0.62
CA ASP A 84 -0.17 -9.84 1.76
C ASP A 84 -1.06 -10.90 2.48
N GLY A 85 -2.28 -11.14 1.98
CA GLY A 85 -3.22 -12.11 2.52
C GLY A 85 -3.89 -11.68 3.83
N SER A 86 -3.60 -10.49 4.33
CA SER A 86 -4.25 -9.96 5.52
C SER A 86 -5.73 -9.65 5.26
N LYS A 87 -6.53 -9.67 6.34
CA LYS A 87 -7.96 -9.39 6.23
C LYS A 87 -8.19 -7.97 5.72
N PHE A 88 -8.97 -7.84 4.65
CA PHE A 88 -9.39 -6.54 4.15
C PHE A 88 -10.42 -5.93 5.11
N VAL A 89 -9.99 -4.97 5.92
CA VAL A 89 -10.81 -4.24 6.88
C VAL A 89 -10.56 -2.75 6.65
N PHE A 90 -11.14 -2.21 5.58
CA PHE A 90 -11.10 -0.78 5.33
C PHE A 90 -12.43 -0.32 4.72
N HIS A 91 -13.08 0.61 5.43
CA HIS A 91 -14.39 1.16 5.06
C HIS A 91 -14.33 2.68 4.78
N ASN A 92 -13.15 3.31 4.90
CA ASN A 92 -12.96 4.75 4.70
C ASN A 92 -12.50 5.07 3.28
N TRP A 93 -13.27 4.61 2.30
CA TRP A 93 -13.07 5.04 0.92
C TRP A 93 -13.30 6.56 0.79
N GLY A 94 -12.62 7.20 -0.17
CA GLY A 94 -12.94 8.58 -0.53
C GLY A 94 -14.40 8.72 -0.94
N THR A 95 -14.97 9.93 -0.87
CA THR A 95 -16.33 10.17 -1.37
C THR A 95 -16.41 9.73 -2.82
N ASN A 96 -17.29 8.77 -3.14
CA ASN A 96 -17.41 8.09 -4.43
C ASN A 96 -16.27 7.11 -4.77
N GLU A 97 -15.57 6.50 -3.82
CA GLU A 97 -14.69 5.36 -4.09
C GLU A 97 -15.15 4.10 -3.33
N PRO A 98 -14.81 2.88 -3.80
CA PRO A 98 -14.28 2.60 -5.14
C PRO A 98 -15.40 2.76 -6.18
N ASN A 99 -15.26 3.67 -7.16
CA ASN A 99 -16.31 3.88 -8.19
C ASN A 99 -16.10 3.07 -9.47
N ASN A 100 -14.95 2.40 -9.60
CA ASN A 100 -14.60 1.67 -10.81
C ASN A 100 -14.81 2.52 -12.09
N ILE A 101 -14.37 3.79 -12.10
CA ILE A 101 -14.43 4.63 -13.29
C ILE A 101 -13.70 3.90 -14.44
N ARG A 102 -14.47 3.46 -15.44
CA ARG A 102 -14.06 2.76 -16.68
C ARG A 102 -13.73 1.27 -16.57
N GLY A 103 -14.00 0.56 -15.47
CA GLY A 103 -13.79 -0.90 -15.44
C GLY A 103 -12.31 -1.32 -15.43
N MET A 104 -11.39 -0.46 -15.01
CA MET A 104 -9.94 -0.64 -15.20
C MET A 104 -9.08 -0.43 -13.95
N GLU A 105 -9.67 -0.14 -12.78
CA GLU A 105 -8.92 0.16 -11.55
C GLU A 105 -8.91 -1.00 -10.55
N HIS A 106 -8.40 -2.15 -10.98
CA HIS A 106 -8.32 -3.33 -10.10
C HIS A 106 -7.23 -3.27 -9.02
N CYS A 107 -6.51 -2.15 -8.93
CA CYS A 107 -5.30 -2.00 -8.12
C CYS A 107 -5.36 -0.68 -7.38
N MET A 108 -5.12 -0.71 -6.07
CA MET A 108 -5.28 0.45 -5.20
C MET A 108 -4.05 1.34 -5.24
N VAL A 109 -4.29 2.62 -5.50
CA VAL A 109 -3.31 3.71 -5.40
C VAL A 109 -3.75 4.68 -4.30
N ILE A 110 -2.81 5.15 -3.49
CA ILE A 110 -3.04 6.18 -2.47
C ILE A 110 -2.37 7.49 -2.89
N ASN A 111 -2.77 8.60 -2.27
CA ASN A 111 -2.32 9.96 -2.63
C ASN A 111 -2.64 10.34 -4.09
N LEU A 112 -3.79 9.90 -4.60
CA LEU A 112 -4.40 10.57 -5.75
C LEU A 112 -4.94 11.91 -5.23
N GLU A 113 -4.44 13.01 -5.76
CA GLU A 113 -5.03 14.34 -5.55
C GLU A 113 -6.23 14.55 -6.46
#